data_AF-A0A931G7E9-F1
#
_entry.id   AF-A0A931G7E9-F1
#
_cell.length_a   1.000
_cell.length_b   1.000
_cell.length_c   1.000
_cell.angle_alpha   90.00
_cell.angle_beta   90.00
_cell.angle_gamma   90.00
#
_symmetry.space_group_name_H-M   'P 1'
#
loop_
_entity.id
_entity.type
_entity.pdbx_description
1 polymer ?
#
loop_
_entity_poly.entity_id
_entity_poly.type
_entity_poly.pdbx_seq_one_letter_code
_entity_poly.pdbx_strand_id
1 'polypeptide(L)'
;MSDYYDLFLSVELQPGLPDEVMYEIRWHLGLVDAPPMRFQALPDADWFIGEPVPLFSGLSQSHSFDGVDVAVMLPATNRIYPDGQQRWLLTVRQCVHDDELGWVLDLTEWIASQSTTAGWIGFLRHDQEPAPDLMHYANGRLEFGQPGMTRPFGAKRN
;
A
#
# COMPACT_ATOMS: atom_id res chain seq x y z
N MET A 1 5.31 22.52 -10.63
CA MET A 1 4.58 22.23 -9.38
C MET A 1 4.31 20.75 -9.44
N SER A 2 4.80 20.00 -8.48
CA SER A 2 4.61 18.56 -8.39
C SER A 2 3.51 18.30 -7.38
N ASP A 3 2.57 17.44 -7.73
CA ASP A 3 1.48 17.05 -6.84
C ASP A 3 1.94 15.87 -5.97
N TYR A 4 1.60 15.94 -4.69
CA TYR A 4 1.96 14.91 -3.69
C TYR A 4 0.73 14.41 -2.95
N TYR A 5 0.77 13.14 -2.55
CA TYR A 5 -0.31 12.48 -1.84
C TYR A 5 0.19 11.85 -0.53
N ASP A 6 -0.55 12.07 0.56
CA ASP A 6 -0.37 11.39 1.85
C ASP A 6 -1.20 10.10 1.78
N LEU A 7 -0.53 9.00 1.51
CA LEU A 7 -1.13 7.68 1.55
C LEU A 7 -0.99 7.11 2.95
N PHE A 8 -2.10 6.60 3.49
CA PHE A 8 -2.11 5.80 4.70
C PHE A 8 -2.85 4.49 4.41
N LEU A 9 -2.24 3.36 4.74
CA LEU A 9 -2.78 2.01 4.60
C LEU A 9 -2.61 1.28 5.93
N SER A 10 -3.67 0.62 6.41
CA SER A 10 -3.62 -0.25 7.57
C SER A 10 -4.50 -1.47 7.34
N VAL A 11 -3.87 -2.65 7.30
CA VAL A 11 -4.55 -3.92 7.01
C VAL A 11 -4.02 -5.06 7.87
N GLU A 12 -4.85 -6.08 8.01
CA GLU A 12 -4.51 -7.38 8.57
C GLU A 12 -4.44 -8.40 7.43
N LEU A 13 -3.24 -8.92 7.15
CA LEU A 13 -3.02 -9.90 6.10
C LEU A 13 -3.68 -11.24 6.42
N GLN A 14 -4.07 -11.97 5.37
CA GLN A 14 -4.60 -13.32 5.48
C GLN A 14 -3.59 -14.25 6.15
N PRO A 15 -4.06 -15.22 6.95
CA PRO A 15 -3.18 -16.22 7.49
C PRO A 15 -2.71 -17.17 6.37
N GLY A 16 -1.50 -17.71 6.51
CA GLY A 16 -0.98 -18.71 5.57
C GLY A 16 -0.71 -18.20 4.16
N LEU A 17 -0.44 -16.90 3.98
CA LEU A 17 0.02 -16.37 2.69
C LEU A 17 1.24 -17.16 2.19
N PRO A 18 1.32 -17.47 0.88
CA PRO A 18 2.50 -18.07 0.29
C PRO A 18 3.78 -17.27 0.61
N ASP A 19 4.90 -17.98 0.83
CA ASP A 19 6.18 -17.34 1.17
C ASP A 19 6.63 -16.32 0.11
N GLU A 20 6.31 -16.57 -1.16
CA GLU A 20 6.59 -15.66 -2.28
C GLU A 20 5.82 -14.32 -2.15
N VAL A 21 4.54 -14.38 -1.78
CA VAL A 21 3.70 -13.18 -1.55
C VAL A 21 4.22 -12.41 -0.35
N MET A 22 4.53 -13.13 0.73
CA MET A 22 5.08 -12.52 1.95
C MET A 22 6.44 -11.86 1.68
N TYR A 23 7.29 -12.49 0.87
CA TYR A 23 8.60 -11.96 0.50
C TYR A 23 8.46 -10.67 -0.34
N GLU A 24 7.56 -10.65 -1.31
CA GLU A 24 7.28 -9.49 -2.13
C GLU A 24 6.74 -8.30 -1.33
N ILE A 25 5.80 -8.55 -0.40
CA ILE A 25 5.33 -7.51 0.53
C ILE A 25 6.51 -6.96 1.33
N ARG A 26 7.36 -7.82 1.91
CA ARG A 26 8.53 -7.39 2.68
C ARG A 26 9.50 -6.57 1.85
N TRP A 27 9.71 -6.93 0.58
CA TRP A 27 10.58 -6.19 -0.31
C TRP A 27 10.03 -4.78 -0.56
N HIS A 28 8.76 -4.66 -0.93
CA HIS A 28 8.14 -3.35 -1.12
C HIS A 28 8.13 -2.49 0.15
N LEU A 29 8.11 -3.08 1.34
CA LEU A 29 8.23 -2.38 2.63
C LEU A 29 9.67 -1.99 3.01
N GLY A 30 10.68 -2.35 2.20
CA GLY A 30 12.09 -2.15 2.52
C GLY A 30 12.62 -3.04 3.65
N LEU A 31 11.95 -4.17 3.93
CA LEU A 31 12.34 -5.12 4.98
C LEU A 31 13.30 -6.20 4.48
N VAL A 32 13.46 -6.34 3.17
CA VAL A 32 14.46 -7.19 2.51
C VAL A 32 15.02 -6.46 1.30
N ASP A 33 16.32 -6.62 1.02
CA ASP A 33 17.01 -5.81 0.00
C ASP A 33 16.81 -6.34 -1.43
N ALA A 34 16.76 -7.66 -1.59
CA ALA A 34 16.73 -8.26 -2.93
C ALA A 34 15.30 -8.27 -3.51
N PRO A 35 15.12 -7.89 -4.78
CA PRO A 35 13.81 -7.93 -5.44
C PRO A 35 13.33 -9.38 -5.59
N PRO A 36 12.01 -9.64 -5.55
CA PRO A 36 11.45 -10.95 -5.87
C PRO A 36 11.89 -11.47 -7.24
N MET A 37 12.02 -12.80 -7.36
CA MET A 37 12.54 -13.48 -8.56
C MET A 37 11.79 -13.09 -9.86
N ARG A 38 10.49 -12.84 -9.76
CA ARG A 38 9.66 -12.39 -10.89
C ARG A 38 10.10 -11.06 -11.49
N PHE A 39 10.69 -10.18 -10.68
CA PHE A 39 11.22 -8.89 -11.12
C PHE A 39 12.67 -8.99 -11.61
N GLN A 40 13.43 -9.98 -11.14
CA GLN A 40 14.79 -10.28 -11.62
C GLN A 40 14.81 -10.92 -13.02
N ALA A 41 13.70 -11.58 -13.41
CA ALA A 41 13.57 -12.24 -14.70
C ALA A 41 13.11 -11.31 -15.83
N LEU A 42 12.83 -10.03 -15.53
CA LEU A 42 12.55 -9.04 -16.55
C LEU A 42 13.85 -8.79 -17.33
N PRO A 43 13.85 -8.92 -18.67
CA PRO A 43 15.04 -8.62 -19.46
C PRO A 43 15.47 -7.16 -19.21
N ASP A 44 16.77 -6.86 -19.34
CA ASP A 44 17.35 -5.50 -19.33
C ASP A 44 16.75 -4.55 -20.41
N ALA A 45 15.66 -4.95 -21.05
CA ALA A 45 15.00 -4.30 -22.16
C ALA A 45 13.97 -3.27 -21.67
N ASP A 46 14.49 -2.15 -21.21
CA ASP A 46 14.14 -0.82 -21.70
C ASP A 46 14.79 0.16 -20.73
N TRP A 47 15.77 0.93 -21.21
CA TRP A 47 16.45 2.03 -20.49
C TRP A 47 15.49 3.13 -19.98
N PHE A 48 14.18 2.95 -20.16
CA PHE A 48 13.09 3.76 -19.63
C PHE A 48 12.49 3.23 -18.31
N ILE A 49 12.71 1.95 -17.98
CA ILE A 49 12.26 1.31 -16.74
C ILE A 49 13.54 0.90 -16.00
N GLY A 50 13.88 1.61 -14.91
CA GLY A 50 15.06 1.30 -14.10
C GLY A 50 15.00 -0.09 -13.46
N GLU A 51 16.02 -0.42 -12.66
CA GLU A 51 15.98 -1.61 -11.81
C GLU A 51 14.70 -1.62 -10.97
N PRO A 52 14.09 -2.80 -10.72
CA PRO A 52 12.90 -2.87 -9.87
C PRO A 52 13.22 -2.26 -8.50
N VAL A 53 12.41 -1.28 -8.09
CA VAL A 53 12.57 -0.59 -6.81
C VAL A 53 11.40 -0.91 -5.87
N PRO A 54 11.65 -0.98 -4.55
CA PRO A 54 10.57 -1.02 -3.57
C PRO A 54 9.74 0.26 -3.69
N LEU A 55 8.43 0.13 -3.48
CA LEU A 55 7.48 1.24 -3.64
C LEU A 55 7.16 1.94 -2.31
N PHE A 56 7.45 1.30 -1.18
CA PHE A 56 7.37 1.95 0.12
C PHE A 56 8.76 2.26 0.68
N SER A 57 8.90 3.46 1.24
CA SER A 57 10.16 4.08 1.66
C SER A 57 10.74 3.51 2.97
N GLY A 58 10.06 2.57 3.62
CA GLY A 58 10.51 2.00 4.89
C GLY A 58 10.37 2.98 6.04
N LEU A 59 11.45 3.67 6.43
CA LEU A 59 11.44 4.68 7.49
C LEU A 59 12.23 5.92 7.05
N SER A 60 11.51 6.99 6.68
CA SER A 60 12.13 8.24 6.20
C SER A 60 11.37 9.47 6.66
N GLN A 61 12.00 10.64 6.55
CA GLN A 61 11.29 11.91 6.69
C GLN A 61 10.29 12.05 5.54
N SER A 62 9.05 12.43 5.85
CA SER A 62 8.05 12.70 4.82
C SER A 62 8.39 13.99 4.07
N HIS A 63 8.33 13.98 2.74
CA HIS A 63 8.80 15.09 1.91
C HIS A 63 7.85 16.30 1.96
N SER A 64 6.55 16.08 1.71
CA SER A 64 5.55 17.15 1.57
C SER A 64 4.54 17.21 2.71
N PHE A 65 4.62 16.30 3.67
CA PHE A 65 3.67 16.23 4.79
C PHE A 65 4.40 16.23 6.13
N ASP A 66 3.69 16.62 7.20
CA ASP A 66 4.22 16.51 8.55
C ASP A 66 4.53 15.06 8.94
N GLY A 67 5.49 14.86 9.84
CA GLY A 67 5.83 13.55 10.40
C GLY A 67 6.78 12.72 9.55
N VAL A 68 6.57 11.41 9.53
CA VAL A 68 7.45 10.42 8.89
C VAL A 68 6.69 9.54 7.93
N ASP A 69 7.39 9.09 6.90
CA ASP A 69 6.96 7.96 6.10
C ASP A 69 7.43 6.69 6.80
N VAL A 70 6.50 5.73 6.93
CA VAL A 70 6.69 4.51 7.71
C VAL A 70 6.02 3.34 7.00
N ALA A 71 6.71 2.22 6.91
CA ALA A 71 6.21 0.97 6.35
C ALA A 71 6.62 -0.16 7.30
N VAL A 72 5.63 -0.70 8.03
CA VAL A 72 5.88 -1.67 9.10
C VAL A 72 4.95 -2.85 8.95
N MET A 73 5.51 -4.04 9.18
CA MET A 73 4.76 -5.29 9.26
C MET A 73 5.18 -6.10 10.48
N LEU A 74 4.22 -6.54 11.27
CA LEU A 74 4.45 -7.28 12.51
C LEU A 74 3.49 -8.47 12.64
N PRO A 75 3.91 -9.57 13.28
CA PRO A 75 2.99 -10.65 13.63
C PRO A 75 1.93 -10.17 14.63
N ALA A 76 0.67 -10.59 14.45
CA ALA A 76 -0.43 -10.30 15.38
C ALA A 76 -0.36 -11.17 16.65
N THR A 77 0.61 -10.93 17.53
CA THR A 77 0.88 -11.78 18.72
C THR A 77 -0.15 -11.64 19.85
N ASN A 78 -0.86 -10.52 19.91
CA ASN A 78 -1.84 -10.22 20.97
C ASN A 78 -3.29 -10.58 20.59
N ARG A 79 -3.50 -11.23 19.44
CA ARG A 79 -4.82 -11.64 18.95
C ARG A 79 -4.87 -13.15 18.81
N ILE A 80 -5.92 -13.77 19.34
CA ILE A 80 -6.20 -15.19 19.15
C ILE A 80 -7.34 -15.30 18.14
N TYR A 81 -7.06 -15.95 17.01
CA TYR A 81 -8.06 -16.15 15.96
C TYR A 81 -8.74 -17.51 16.11
N PRO A 82 -10.01 -17.64 15.70
CA PRO A 82 -10.75 -18.91 15.81
C PRO A 82 -10.11 -20.09 15.08
N ASP A 83 -9.38 -19.81 13.99
CA ASP A 83 -8.65 -20.79 13.20
C ASP A 83 -7.27 -21.16 13.78
N GLY A 84 -6.86 -20.50 14.87
CA GLY A 84 -5.54 -20.67 15.48
C GLY A 84 -4.38 -20.19 14.62
N GLN A 85 -4.63 -19.56 13.48
CA GLN A 85 -3.57 -19.17 12.54
C GLN A 85 -3.07 -17.76 12.83
N GLN A 86 -1.75 -17.59 12.68
CA GLN A 86 -1.07 -16.32 12.83
C GLN A 86 -1.36 -15.42 11.63
N ARG A 87 -1.72 -14.16 11.91
CA ARG A 87 -1.89 -13.09 10.92
C ARG A 87 -0.79 -12.05 11.08
N TRP A 88 -0.66 -11.20 10.07
CA TRP A 88 0.31 -10.10 10.06
C TRP A 88 -0.41 -8.77 9.98
N LEU A 89 0.01 -7.82 10.81
CA LEU A 89 -0.48 -6.45 10.83
C LEU A 89 0.47 -5.62 9.99
N LEU A 90 -0.06 -4.95 8.96
CA LEU A 90 0.69 -4.08 8.08
C LEU A 90 0.17 -2.66 8.22
N THR A 91 1.08 -1.69 8.34
CA THR A 91 0.74 -0.27 8.29
C THR A 91 1.78 0.47 7.47
N VAL A 92 1.29 1.27 6.54
CA VAL A 92 2.10 2.15 5.69
C VAL A 92 1.54 3.57 5.81
N ARG A 93 2.43 4.54 5.95
CA ARG A 93 2.17 5.94 5.65
C ARG A 93 3.29 6.45 4.75
N GLN A 94 2.96 7.11 3.64
CA GLN A 94 3.97 7.61 2.72
C GLN A 94 3.52 8.86 1.97
N CYS A 95 4.46 9.79 1.79
CA CYS A 95 4.39 10.83 0.78
C CYS A 95 4.68 10.24 -0.61
N VAL A 96 3.68 10.27 -1.50
CA VAL A 96 3.75 9.71 -2.86
C VAL A 96 3.75 10.84 -3.87
N HIS A 97 4.68 10.85 -4.82
CA HIS A 97 4.66 11.77 -5.94
C HIS A 97 3.62 11.31 -6.99
N ASP A 98 2.94 12.23 -7.67
CA ASP A 98 1.89 11.90 -8.66
C ASP A 98 2.36 10.92 -9.75
N ASP A 99 3.60 11.07 -10.23
CA ASP A 99 4.21 10.16 -11.21
C ASP A 99 4.30 8.70 -10.73
N GLU A 100 4.37 8.46 -9.41
CA GLU A 100 4.47 7.12 -8.81
C GLU A 100 3.11 6.60 -8.32
N LEU A 101 2.09 7.48 -8.25
CA LEU A 101 0.83 7.19 -7.59
C LEU A 101 0.12 5.97 -8.16
N GLY A 102 0.12 5.82 -9.48
CA GLY A 102 -0.50 4.66 -10.15
C GLY A 102 0.07 3.33 -9.63
N TRP A 103 1.40 3.20 -9.60
CA TRP A 103 2.07 1.99 -9.13
C TRP A 103 1.84 1.74 -7.63
N VAL A 104 1.82 2.80 -6.83
CA VAL A 104 1.55 2.69 -5.40
C VAL A 104 0.11 2.26 -5.13
N LEU A 105 -0.87 2.76 -5.90
CA LEU A 105 -2.27 2.36 -5.77
C LEU A 105 -2.50 0.92 -6.25
N ASP A 106 -1.85 0.49 -7.33
CA ASP A 106 -1.88 -0.90 -7.80
C ASP A 106 -1.31 -1.85 -6.72
N LEU A 107 -0.19 -1.48 -6.10
CA LEU A 107 0.38 -2.24 -4.99
C LEU A 107 -0.55 -2.25 -3.77
N THR A 108 -1.18 -1.11 -3.46
CA THR A 108 -2.13 -0.98 -2.34
C THR A 108 -3.33 -1.88 -2.54
N GLU A 109 -3.91 -1.92 -3.75
CA GLU A 109 -5.00 -2.81 -4.11
C GLU A 109 -4.57 -4.28 -4.04
N TRP A 110 -3.39 -4.61 -4.55
CA TRP A 110 -2.84 -5.95 -4.45
C TRP A 110 -2.66 -6.39 -2.99
N ILE A 111 -2.07 -5.56 -2.12
CA ILE A 111 -1.95 -5.86 -0.68
C ILE A 111 -3.33 -6.02 -0.03
N ALA A 112 -4.28 -5.16 -0.36
CA ALA A 112 -5.64 -5.24 0.16
C ALA A 112 -6.32 -6.56 -0.25
N SER A 113 -6.05 -7.08 -1.45
CA SER A 113 -6.52 -8.39 -1.91
C SER A 113 -5.97 -9.57 -1.08
N GLN A 114 -4.79 -9.39 -0.47
CA GLN A 114 -4.15 -10.36 0.43
C GLN A 114 -4.59 -10.18 1.89
N SER A 115 -5.55 -9.28 2.17
CA SER A 115 -5.97 -8.94 3.52
C SER A 115 -7.30 -9.58 3.92
N THR A 116 -7.55 -9.62 5.23
CA THR A 116 -8.84 -9.95 5.85
C THR A 116 -9.61 -8.70 6.28
N THR A 117 -8.99 -7.52 6.17
CA THR A 117 -9.61 -6.25 6.51
C THR A 117 -10.74 -5.96 5.54
N ALA A 118 -11.95 -5.87 6.07
CA ALA A 118 -13.13 -5.50 5.31
C ALA A 118 -13.52 -4.04 5.58
N GLY A 119 -13.93 -3.33 4.54
CA GLY A 119 -14.35 -1.94 4.65
C GLY A 119 -13.18 -0.98 4.54
N TRP A 120 -13.03 -0.09 5.53
CA TRP A 120 -11.99 0.94 5.52
C TRP A 120 -10.60 0.33 5.70
N ILE A 121 -9.68 0.68 4.81
CA ILE A 121 -8.29 0.22 4.85
C ILE A 121 -7.30 1.38 4.98
N GLY A 122 -7.76 2.63 4.92
CA GLY A 122 -6.86 3.77 4.97
C GLY A 122 -7.39 5.03 4.30
N PHE A 123 -6.49 5.91 3.88
CA PHE A 123 -6.86 7.12 3.14
C PHE A 123 -5.79 7.55 2.13
N LEU A 124 -6.20 8.38 1.19
CA LEU A 124 -5.34 9.13 0.29
C LEU A 124 -5.69 10.61 0.37
N ARG A 125 -4.70 11.48 0.58
CA ARG A 125 -4.92 12.94 0.66
C ARG A 125 -3.96 13.68 -0.25
N HIS A 126 -4.49 14.43 -1.21
CA HIS A 126 -3.70 15.37 -1.99
C HIS A 126 -3.21 16.53 -1.12
N ASP A 127 -1.98 16.99 -1.30
CA ASP A 127 -1.35 18.08 -0.52
C ASP A 127 -2.13 19.41 -0.54
N GLN A 128 -2.87 19.70 -1.62
CA GLN A 128 -3.73 20.88 -1.76
C GLN A 128 -5.15 20.69 -1.19
N GLU A 129 -5.49 19.49 -0.73
CA GLU A 129 -6.83 19.15 -0.23
C GLU A 129 -6.80 18.93 1.30
N PRO A 130 -7.60 19.66 2.08
CA PRO A 130 -7.61 19.50 3.54
C PRO A 130 -8.26 18.17 3.97
N ALA A 131 -9.17 17.63 3.16
CA ALA A 131 -9.92 16.41 3.47
C ALA A 131 -9.40 15.20 2.69
N PRO A 132 -9.06 14.08 3.36
CA PRO A 132 -8.66 12.86 2.69
C PRO A 132 -9.84 12.18 1.97
N ASP A 133 -9.56 11.48 0.88
CA ASP A 133 -10.44 10.45 0.35
C ASP A 133 -10.18 9.14 1.11
N LEU A 134 -11.22 8.58 1.73
CA LEU A 134 -11.11 7.31 2.45
C LEU A 134 -10.97 6.16 1.46
N MET A 135 -10.06 5.23 1.74
CA MET A 135 -9.85 4.03 0.95
C MET A 135 -10.61 2.85 1.55
N HIS A 136 -11.31 2.12 0.69
CA HIS A 136 -12.05 0.92 1.01
C HIS A 136 -11.64 -0.22 0.08
N TYR A 137 -11.54 -1.44 0.60
CA TYR A 137 -11.43 -2.62 -0.26
C TYR A 137 -12.76 -3.38 -0.26
N ALA A 138 -13.41 -3.40 -1.42
CA ALA A 138 -14.72 -4.01 -1.61
C ALA A 138 -14.83 -4.55 -3.04
N ASN A 139 -15.65 -5.59 -3.24
CA ASN A 139 -15.92 -6.11 -4.59
C ASN A 139 -14.67 -6.49 -5.41
N GLY A 140 -13.60 -6.91 -4.72
CA GLY A 140 -12.32 -7.26 -5.33
C GLY A 140 -11.56 -6.08 -5.92
N ARG A 141 -11.84 -4.85 -5.47
CA ARG A 141 -11.15 -3.64 -5.92
C ARG A 141 -10.98 -2.58 -4.84
N LEU A 142 -10.05 -1.66 -5.07
CA LEU A 142 -9.90 -0.44 -4.29
C LEU A 142 -10.97 0.60 -4.67
N GLU A 143 -11.70 1.10 -3.68
CA GLU A 143 -12.74 2.12 -3.82
C GLU A 143 -12.43 3.35 -2.95
N PHE A 144 -12.84 4.54 -3.40
CA PHE A 144 -12.59 5.79 -2.68
C PHE A 144 -13.91 6.47 -2.28
N GLY A 145 -13.96 7.09 -1.11
CA GLY A 145 -15.10 7.91 -0.64
C GLY A 145 -15.64 7.49 0.71
N GLN A 146 -16.70 8.15 1.19
CA GLN A 146 -17.34 7.79 2.46
C GLN A 146 -18.15 6.49 2.32
N PRO A 147 -18.35 5.71 3.40
CA PRO A 147 -19.21 4.53 3.36
C PRO A 147 -20.59 4.87 2.79
N GLY A 148 -20.96 4.31 1.64
CA GLY A 148 -22.22 4.59 0.93
C GLY A 148 -22.16 5.68 -0.16
N MET A 149 -21.01 6.34 -0.35
CA MET A 149 -20.69 7.22 -1.48
C MET A 149 -19.32 6.81 -2.03
N THR A 150 -19.23 5.62 -2.61
CA THR A 150 -18.00 5.16 -3.27
C THR A 150 -17.95 5.67 -4.71
N ARG A 151 -16.76 6.11 -5.13
CA ARG A 151 -16.45 6.56 -6.49
C ARG A 151 -15.13 5.95 -6.94
N PRO A 152 -14.96 5.70 -8.25
CA PRO A 152 -13.66 5.36 -8.79
C PRO A 152 -12.68 6.53 -8.61
N PHE A 153 -11.40 6.21 -8.46
CA PHE A 153 -10.33 7.20 -8.39
C PHE A 153 -10.37 8.13 -9.62
N GLY A 154 -10.14 9.43 -9.43
CA GLY A 154 -10.16 10.44 -10.51
C GLY A 154 -11.54 10.98 -10.92
N ALA A 155 -12.65 10.52 -10.33
CA ALA A 155 -13.97 11.10 -10.58
C ALA A 155 -14.08 12.50 -9.95
N LYS A 156 -14.45 13.52 -10.75
CA LYS A 156 -14.62 14.91 -10.28
C LYS A 156 -15.58 14.98 -9.10
N ARG A 157 -15.23 15.79 -8.08
CA ARG A 157 -16.18 16.21 -7.04
C ARG A 157 -17.19 17.17 -7.70
N ASN A 158 -18.49 16.89 -7.54
CA ASN A 158 -19.55 17.85 -7.88
C ASN A 158 -19.64 18.93 -6.81
#